data_AF-A0A0T6B036-F1
#
_entry.id   AF-A0A0T6B036-F1
#
_cell.length_a   1.000
_cell.length_b   1.000
_cell.length_c   1.000
_cell.angle_alpha   90.00
_cell.angle_beta   90.00
_cell.angle_gamma   90.00
#
_symmetry.space_group_name_H-M   'P 1'
#
loop_
_entity.id
_entity.type
_entity.pdbx_description
1 polymer ?
#
loop_
_entity_poly.entity_id
_entity_poly.type
_entity_poly.pdbx_seq_one_letter_code
_entity_poly.pdbx_strand_id
1 'polypeptide(L)'
;MVGITCIYICEFCLKYRKSRKCLERHLAKCNLRHPPGNEIYRKDNISFFEIDGRKNKCYAQNLCLLAKLFLDHKTLYYDTDPFLFYVMTVFDSRGFHIVGYFSKEKESTEDYNVACILTMPPYQRKGYGKLLIEFSYELSKFEGKTGSPEKPLSDLGLLSYRSYWAQTILEILLSMKPIGDNEKPQITINEICELTSIKKEDVISTLQNLNLINYYKGQYIITLNREIIENHRKAMEIRLVRIDPKCLHWTPKDWGKRAKW
;
A
#
# COMPACT_ATOMS: atom_id res chain seq x y z
N MET A 1 22.11 29.12 8.15
CA MET A 1 21.78 27.79 8.72
C MET A 1 20.78 27.96 9.84
N VAL A 2 19.71 27.18 9.84
CA VAL A 2 18.73 27.18 10.93
C VAL A 2 19.29 26.32 12.06
N GLY A 3 19.71 26.94 13.17
CA GLY A 3 20.37 26.26 14.31
C GLY A 3 19.43 25.49 15.24
N ILE A 4 18.45 24.78 14.70
CA ILE A 4 17.44 24.04 15.49
C ILE A 4 17.82 22.56 15.53
N THR A 5 17.97 21.99 16.73
CA THR A 5 18.33 20.57 16.94
C THR A 5 17.15 19.60 16.86
N CYS A 6 15.91 20.09 17.01
CA CYS A 6 14.71 19.27 17.04
C CYS A 6 13.50 19.99 16.44
N ILE A 7 12.73 19.30 15.60
CA ILE A 7 11.47 19.77 15.02
C ILE A 7 10.32 18.99 15.65
N TYR A 8 9.25 19.71 16.01
CA TYR A 8 8.06 19.14 16.64
C TYR A 8 6.94 19.05 15.61
N ILE A 9 6.24 17.92 15.52
CA ILE A 9 5.18 17.70 14.53
C ILE A 9 3.88 17.37 15.24
N CYS A 10 2.78 18.01 14.82
CA CYS A 10 1.44 17.63 15.26
C CYS A 10 1.05 16.30 14.63
N GLU A 11 0.69 15.29 15.43
CA GLU A 11 0.35 13.95 14.91
C GLU A 11 -0.89 13.93 14.00
N PHE A 12 -1.81 14.90 14.17
CA PHE A 12 -3.08 14.91 13.43
C PHE A 12 -3.05 15.76 12.16
N CYS A 13 -2.44 16.95 12.17
CA CYS A 13 -2.39 17.83 10.99
C CYS A 13 -1.01 17.90 10.33
N LEU A 14 -0.02 17.20 10.90
CA LEU A 14 1.37 17.11 10.43
C LEU A 14 2.13 18.44 10.37
N LYS A 15 1.56 19.52 10.90
CA LYS A 15 2.19 20.83 10.85
C LYS A 15 3.39 20.86 11.80
N TYR A 16 4.57 21.14 11.27
CA TYR A 16 5.82 21.23 12.02
C TYR A 16 5.94 22.55 12.82
N ARG A 17 6.69 22.53 13.92
CA ARG A 17 6.92 23.63 14.87
C ARG A 17 8.37 23.64 15.34
N LYS A 18 8.88 24.86 15.57
CA LYS A 18 10.26 25.11 16.00
C LYS A 18 10.54 24.81 17.48
N SER A 19 9.52 24.61 18.30
CA SER A 19 9.68 24.34 19.74
C SER A 19 8.45 23.66 20.35
N ARG A 20 8.67 22.99 21.49
CA ARG A 20 7.62 22.33 22.27
C ARG A 20 6.47 23.28 22.66
N LYS A 21 6.79 24.47 23.18
CA LYS A 21 5.79 25.51 23.53
C LYS A 21 4.94 25.95 22.33
N CYS A 22 5.51 25.95 21.12
CA CYS A 22 4.76 26.23 19.90
C CYS A 22 3.85 25.06 19.49
N LEU A 23 4.25 23.81 19.75
CA LEU A 23 3.40 22.64 19.57
C LEU A 23 2.24 22.63 20.58
N GLU A 24 2.50 22.84 21.87
CA GLU A 24 1.47 22.87 22.91
C GLU A 24 0.37 23.89 22.61
N ARG A 25 0.75 25.13 22.27
CA ARG A 25 -0.22 26.17 21.84
C ARG A 25 -0.99 25.79 20.57
N HIS A 26 -0.38 24.99 19.70
CA HIS A 26 -1.06 24.51 18.51
C HIS A 26 -2.06 23.40 18.85
N LEU A 27 -1.68 22.43 19.69
CA LEU A 27 -2.56 21.34 20.12
C LEU A 27 -3.81 21.86 20.84
N ALA A 28 -3.69 22.94 21.62
CA ALA A 28 -4.83 23.61 22.25
C ALA A 28 -5.85 24.23 21.27
N LYS A 29 -5.46 24.46 20.00
CA LYS A 29 -6.31 25.05 18.96
C LYS A 29 -6.65 24.08 17.83
N CYS A 30 -5.92 22.98 17.73
CA CYS A 30 -6.05 22.03 16.64
C CYS A 30 -7.22 21.11 16.92
N ASN A 31 -8.26 21.19 16.08
CA ASN A 31 -9.45 20.36 16.21
C ASN A 31 -9.37 19.04 15.43
N LEU A 32 -8.34 18.86 14.58
CA LEU A 32 -8.17 17.61 13.84
C LEU A 32 -7.84 16.45 14.80
N ARG A 33 -8.53 15.33 14.60
CA ARG A 33 -8.27 14.04 15.26
C ARG A 33 -8.15 12.88 14.27
N HIS A 34 -8.14 13.18 12.99
CA HIS A 34 -7.95 12.24 11.89
C HIS A 34 -7.37 12.96 10.67
N PRO A 35 -6.82 12.21 9.68
CA PRO A 35 -6.40 12.79 8.41
C PRO A 35 -7.57 13.50 7.70
N PRO A 36 -7.36 14.67 7.08
CA PRO A 36 -8.41 15.46 6.44
C PRO A 36 -8.78 14.88 5.06
N GLY A 37 -9.58 13.83 5.06
CA GLY A 37 -10.04 13.13 3.87
C GLY A 37 -11.25 12.24 4.17
N ASN A 38 -11.66 11.45 3.19
CA ASN A 38 -12.76 10.52 3.38
C ASN A 38 -12.23 9.22 4.00
N GLU A 39 -12.83 8.76 5.08
CA GLU A 39 -12.61 7.40 5.57
C GLU A 39 -13.26 6.43 4.56
N ILE A 40 -12.43 5.69 3.82
CA ILE A 40 -12.90 4.76 2.77
C ILE A 40 -12.81 3.30 3.19
N TYR A 41 -12.17 3.02 4.32
CA TYR A 41 -12.08 1.69 4.90
C TYR A 41 -12.01 1.80 6.40
N ARG A 42 -12.74 0.91 7.08
CA ARG A 42 -12.63 0.71 8.52
C ARG A 42 -12.88 -0.75 8.89
N LYS A 43 -11.94 -1.35 9.61
CA LYS A 43 -12.11 -2.65 10.27
C LYS A 43 -11.42 -2.61 11.63
N ASP A 44 -12.18 -2.90 12.68
CA ASP A 44 -11.74 -2.78 14.06
C ASP A 44 -11.17 -1.38 14.35
N ASN A 45 -9.88 -1.30 14.71
CA ASN A 45 -9.17 -0.06 14.96
C ASN A 45 -8.32 0.43 13.78
N ILE A 46 -8.38 -0.21 12.61
CA ILE A 46 -7.62 0.20 11.42
C ILE A 46 -8.54 0.92 10.43
N SER A 47 -8.12 2.12 10.02
CA SER A 47 -8.83 2.93 9.03
C SER A 47 -7.90 3.45 7.95
N PHE A 48 -8.41 3.55 6.71
CA PHE A 48 -7.74 4.26 5.62
C PHE A 48 -8.52 5.51 5.21
N PHE A 49 -7.80 6.62 5.10
CA PHE A 49 -8.32 7.89 4.63
C PHE A 49 -7.79 8.20 3.23
N GLU A 50 -8.69 8.45 2.28
CA GLU A 50 -8.34 8.98 0.96
C GLU A 50 -8.30 10.51 1.01
N ILE A 51 -7.15 11.06 0.64
CA ILE A 51 -6.88 12.50 0.64
C ILE A 51 -6.49 12.93 -0.76
N ASP A 52 -7.25 13.87 -1.32
CA ASP A 52 -6.90 14.56 -2.55
C ASP A 52 -5.87 15.66 -2.28
N GLY A 53 -4.68 15.55 -2.86
CA GLY A 53 -3.58 16.50 -2.66
C GLY A 53 -3.86 17.90 -3.19
N ARG A 54 -4.77 18.07 -4.15
CA ARG A 54 -5.25 19.39 -4.62
C ARG A 54 -6.16 20.04 -3.58
N LYS A 55 -7.04 19.25 -2.95
CA LYS A 55 -8.02 19.76 -1.96
C LYS A 55 -7.40 20.01 -0.59
N ASN A 56 -6.46 19.16 -0.17
CA ASN A 56 -5.83 19.20 1.16
C ASN A 56 -4.34 19.51 1.09
N LYS A 57 -3.97 20.52 0.28
CA LYS A 57 -2.58 20.86 -0.08
C LYS A 57 -1.64 20.97 1.13
N CYS A 58 -2.03 21.71 2.17
CA CYS A 58 -1.19 21.87 3.36
C CYS A 58 -0.90 20.55 4.07
N TYR A 59 -1.89 19.66 4.20
CA TYR A 59 -1.69 18.36 4.84
C TYR A 59 -0.81 17.46 3.98
N ALA A 60 -1.10 17.40 2.68
CA ALA A 60 -0.34 16.59 1.72
C ALA A 60 1.14 17.03 1.65
N GLN A 61 1.42 18.33 1.63
CA GLN A 61 2.79 18.86 1.66
C GLN A 61 3.50 18.50 2.97
N ASN A 62 2.84 18.67 4.13
CA ASN A 62 3.41 18.29 5.42
C ASN A 62 3.72 16.78 5.47
N LEU A 63 2.82 15.94 4.94
CA LEU A 63 3.03 14.50 4.84
C LEU A 63 4.23 14.17 3.94
N CYS A 64 4.35 14.83 2.79
CA CYS A 64 5.48 14.66 1.88
C CYS A 64 6.81 15.07 2.52
N LEU A 65 6.84 16.19 3.24
CA LEU A 65 8.03 16.65 3.96
C LEU A 65 8.44 15.67 5.06
N LEU A 66 7.46 15.17 5.84
CA LEU A 66 7.70 14.13 6.85
C LEU A 66 8.25 12.85 6.20
N ALA A 67 7.65 12.42 5.09
CA ALA A 67 8.07 11.21 4.39
C ALA A 67 9.46 11.32 3.78
N LYS A 68 9.85 12.51 3.29
CA LYS A 68 11.19 12.75 2.70
C LYS A 68 12.33 12.49 3.68
N LEU A 69 12.07 12.57 4.99
CA LEU A 69 13.04 12.22 6.04
C LEU A 69 13.41 10.73 6.04
N PHE A 70 12.58 9.88 5.43
CA PHE A 70 12.71 8.42 5.44
C PHE A 70 12.70 7.80 4.04
N LEU A 71 12.59 8.63 2.99
CA LEU A 71 12.56 8.21 1.59
C LEU A 71 13.60 9.01 0.79
N ASP A 72 14.68 8.35 0.41
CA ASP A 72 15.80 9.00 -0.27
C ASP A 72 15.42 9.51 -1.66
N HIS A 73 14.68 8.69 -2.42
CA HIS A 73 14.30 8.97 -3.80
C HIS A 73 13.02 9.80 -3.96
N LYS A 74 12.45 10.35 -2.88
CA LYS A 74 11.26 11.21 -3.00
C LYS A 74 11.65 12.60 -3.54
N THR A 75 11.26 12.89 -4.77
CA THR A 75 11.59 14.15 -5.48
C THR A 75 10.48 15.20 -5.39
N LEU A 76 9.21 14.77 -5.40
CA LEU A 76 8.05 15.66 -5.35
C LEU A 76 7.48 15.77 -3.94
N TYR A 77 7.55 16.98 -3.36
CA TYR A 77 7.04 17.26 -2.02
C TYR A 77 6.23 18.56 -1.88
N TYR A 78 6.27 19.46 -2.88
CA TYR A 78 5.43 20.67 -2.90
C TYR A 78 4.27 20.60 -3.89
N ASP A 79 4.48 19.97 -5.05
CA ASP A 79 3.42 19.73 -6.01
C ASP A 79 2.69 18.44 -5.64
N THR A 80 1.56 18.60 -4.94
CA THR A 80 0.73 17.49 -4.45
C THR A 80 -0.56 17.33 -5.26
N ASP A 81 -0.85 18.26 -6.16
CA ASP A 81 -2.08 18.32 -6.93
C ASP A 81 -2.34 17.06 -7.78
N PRO A 82 -1.33 16.41 -8.42
CA PRO A 82 -1.56 15.20 -9.22
C PRO A 82 -1.73 13.92 -8.39
N PHE A 83 -1.61 13.98 -7.05
CA PHE A 83 -1.59 12.79 -6.20
C PHE A 83 -2.84 12.62 -5.34
N LEU A 84 -3.21 11.36 -5.14
CA LEU A 84 -4.01 10.88 -4.03
C LEU A 84 -3.10 10.31 -2.95
N PHE A 85 -3.49 10.46 -1.69
CA PHE A 85 -2.79 9.90 -0.54
C PHE A 85 -3.75 9.01 0.23
N TYR A 86 -3.35 7.77 0.47
CA TYR A 86 -4.09 6.79 1.24
C TYR A 86 -3.39 6.61 2.59
N VAL A 87 -3.93 7.26 3.61
CA VAL A 87 -3.32 7.32 4.95
C VAL A 87 -3.95 6.26 5.84
N MET A 88 -3.13 5.30 6.27
CA MET A 88 -3.52 4.29 7.25
C MET A 88 -3.34 4.82 8.66
N THR A 89 -4.32 4.55 9.50
CA THR A 89 -4.36 4.98 10.89
C THR A 89 -4.76 3.85 11.82
N VAL A 90 -4.33 3.97 13.07
CA VAL A 90 -4.85 3.17 14.19
C VAL A 90 -5.67 4.08 15.08
N PHE A 91 -6.90 3.67 15.40
CA PHE A 91 -7.85 4.42 16.21
C PHE A 91 -7.72 4.06 17.69
N ASP A 92 -7.61 5.07 18.55
CA ASP A 92 -7.77 4.96 20.00
C ASP A 92 -8.66 6.11 20.55
N SER A 93 -8.83 6.18 21.87
CA SER A 93 -9.64 7.22 22.55
C SER A 93 -9.26 8.68 22.20
N ARG A 94 -8.04 8.92 21.75
CA ARG A 94 -7.52 10.25 21.36
C ARG A 94 -7.78 10.56 19.89
N GLY A 95 -8.07 9.57 19.05
CA GLY A 95 -8.33 9.76 17.62
C GLY A 95 -7.61 8.75 16.74
N PHE A 96 -7.31 9.16 15.51
CA PHE A 96 -6.73 8.33 14.47
C PHE A 96 -5.24 8.67 14.30
N HIS A 97 -4.38 7.75 14.73
CA HIS A 97 -2.93 7.90 14.74
C HIS A 97 -2.35 7.39 13.44
N ILE A 98 -1.68 8.27 12.68
CA ILE A 98 -1.02 7.87 11.44
C ILE A 98 0.05 6.81 11.70
N VAL A 99 -0.08 5.67 11.01
CA VAL A 99 0.92 4.58 11.08
C VAL A 99 1.72 4.46 9.79
N GLY A 100 1.14 4.90 8.67
CA GLY A 100 1.79 4.90 7.37
C GLY A 100 0.86 5.42 6.28
N TYR A 101 1.37 5.52 5.06
CA TYR A 101 0.60 5.91 3.90
C TYR A 101 1.21 5.36 2.63
N PHE A 102 0.45 5.40 1.54
CA PHE A 102 1.01 5.44 0.20
C PHE A 102 0.37 6.56 -0.63
N SER A 103 1.09 7.06 -1.63
CA SER A 103 0.56 7.98 -2.63
C SER A 103 0.36 7.27 -3.96
N LYS A 104 -0.61 7.72 -4.75
CA LYS A 104 -0.94 7.22 -6.08
C LYS A 104 -1.17 8.41 -7.00
N GLU A 105 -0.62 8.40 -8.20
CA GLU A 105 -0.96 9.40 -9.22
C GLU A 105 -2.43 9.25 -9.61
N LYS A 106 -3.11 10.38 -9.81
CA LYS A 106 -4.50 10.37 -10.33
C LYS A 106 -4.57 9.76 -11.72
N GLU A 107 -3.53 9.99 -12.52
CA GLU A 107 -3.32 9.47 -13.86
C GLU A 107 -1.85 9.04 -13.95
N SER A 108 -1.60 7.74 -14.08
CA SER A 108 -0.26 7.18 -14.25
C SER A 108 -0.15 6.58 -15.64
N THR A 109 0.80 7.02 -16.45
CA THR A 109 1.01 6.48 -17.81
C THR A 109 1.51 5.05 -17.79
N GLU A 110 2.25 4.69 -16.73
CA GLU A 110 2.84 3.37 -16.52
C GLU A 110 1.95 2.45 -15.67
N ASP A 111 0.69 2.83 -15.41
CA ASP A 111 -0.24 2.09 -14.52
C ASP A 111 0.39 1.73 -13.15
N TYR A 112 1.13 2.67 -12.56
CA TYR A 112 1.62 2.49 -11.20
C TYR A 112 0.46 2.68 -10.21
N ASN A 113 0.25 1.67 -9.35
CA ASN A 113 -0.78 1.76 -8.31
C ASN A 113 -0.25 2.39 -7.00
N VAL A 114 1.08 2.54 -6.91
CA VAL A 114 1.78 3.19 -5.79
C VAL A 114 2.96 3.99 -6.34
N ALA A 115 3.04 5.27 -5.98
CA ALA A 115 4.17 6.15 -6.27
C ALA A 115 5.18 6.18 -5.10
N CYS A 116 4.69 6.37 -3.87
CA CYS A 116 5.51 6.29 -2.66
C CYS A 116 4.74 5.50 -1.59
N ILE A 117 5.44 4.73 -0.78
CA ILE A 117 4.87 4.00 0.35
C ILE A 117 5.79 4.13 1.56
N LEU A 118 5.21 4.37 2.73
CA LEU A 118 5.95 4.52 3.97
C LEU A 118 5.14 3.99 5.15
N THR A 119 5.75 3.13 5.95
CA THR A 119 5.35 2.90 7.34
C THR A 119 6.22 3.79 8.24
N MET A 120 5.61 4.57 9.12
CA MET A 120 6.36 5.45 10.02
C MET A 120 7.31 4.61 10.89
N PRO A 121 8.54 5.10 11.19
CA PRO A 121 9.56 4.30 11.86
C PRO A 121 9.10 3.55 13.13
N PRO A 122 8.33 4.14 14.06
CA PRO A 122 7.88 3.44 15.28
C PRO A 122 6.91 2.27 15.03
N TYR A 123 6.36 2.18 13.81
CA TYR A 123 5.38 1.17 13.42
C TYR A 123 5.95 0.17 12.40
N GLN A 124 7.22 0.27 12.02
CA GLN A 124 7.85 -0.69 11.12
C GLN A 124 7.92 -2.09 11.77
N ARG A 125 7.98 -3.13 10.92
CA ARG A 125 8.03 -4.55 11.32
C ARG A 125 6.83 -5.05 12.15
N LYS A 126 5.72 -4.30 12.19
CA LYS A 126 4.45 -4.68 12.83
C LYS A 126 3.37 -5.16 11.84
N GLY A 127 3.74 -5.49 10.60
CA GLY A 127 2.80 -5.92 9.56
C GLY A 127 2.12 -4.81 8.76
N TYR A 128 2.14 -3.56 9.23
CA TYR A 128 1.52 -2.40 8.56
C TYR A 128 1.98 -2.18 7.11
N GLY A 129 3.26 -2.41 6.81
CA GLY A 129 3.76 -2.30 5.43
C GLY A 129 3.04 -3.25 4.46
N LYS A 130 2.75 -4.47 4.90
CA LYS A 130 1.98 -5.43 4.09
C LYS A 130 0.52 -5.01 3.92
N LEU A 131 -0.09 -4.42 4.96
CA LEU A 131 -1.46 -3.91 4.86
C LEU A 131 -1.57 -2.73 3.89
N LEU A 132 -0.59 -1.83 3.87
CA LEU A 132 -0.54 -0.74 2.89
C LEU A 132 -0.45 -1.28 1.45
N ILE A 133 0.41 -2.28 1.21
CA ILE A 133 0.57 -2.93 -0.09
C ILE A 133 -0.73 -3.64 -0.49
N GLU A 134 -1.29 -4.45 0.42
CA GLU A 134 -2.54 -5.17 0.18
C GLU A 134 -3.69 -4.22 -0.17
N PHE A 135 -3.81 -3.12 0.59
CA PHE A 135 -4.83 -2.10 0.31
C PHE A 135 -4.64 -1.45 -1.06
N SER A 136 -3.41 -1.18 -1.50
CA SER A 136 -3.18 -0.64 -2.85
C SER A 136 -3.64 -1.59 -3.96
N TYR A 137 -3.52 -2.90 -3.76
CA TYR A 137 -4.00 -3.89 -4.70
C TYR A 137 -5.52 -4.08 -4.64
N GLU A 138 -6.14 -3.96 -3.47
CA GLU A 138 -7.62 -3.94 -3.37
C GLU A 138 -8.22 -2.78 -4.15
N LEU A 139 -7.59 -1.59 -4.13
CA LEU A 139 -8.00 -0.48 -5.00
C LEU A 139 -7.87 -0.85 -6.48
N SER A 140 -6.76 -1.45 -6.90
CA SER A 140 -6.57 -1.90 -8.29
C SER A 140 -7.61 -2.94 -8.72
N LYS A 141 -8.01 -3.86 -7.83
CA LYS A 141 -9.09 -4.83 -8.09
C LYS A 141 -10.43 -4.13 -8.29
N PHE A 142 -10.76 -3.16 -7.44
CA PHE A 142 -11.96 -2.34 -7.59
C PHE A 142 -11.96 -1.51 -8.89
N GLU A 143 -10.80 -1.13 -9.40
CA GLU A 143 -10.65 -0.45 -10.69
C GLU A 143 -10.72 -1.39 -11.90
N GLY A 144 -10.65 -2.72 -11.68
CA GLY A 144 -10.55 -3.70 -12.76
C GLY A 144 -9.23 -3.61 -13.53
N LYS A 145 -8.15 -3.17 -12.86
CA LYS A 145 -6.82 -2.96 -13.47
C LYS A 145 -5.75 -3.76 -12.76
N THR A 146 -4.64 -4.00 -13.47
CA THR A 146 -3.40 -4.47 -12.84
C THR A 146 -2.50 -3.29 -12.49
N GLY A 147 -1.61 -3.46 -11.52
CA GLY A 147 -0.72 -2.41 -11.05
C GLY A 147 0.58 -2.95 -10.48
N SER A 148 1.57 -2.06 -10.44
CA SER A 148 2.90 -2.30 -9.86
C SER A 148 3.33 -1.02 -9.12
N PRO A 149 4.22 -1.08 -8.12
CA PRO A 149 4.82 0.12 -7.57
C PRO A 149 5.77 0.81 -8.55
N GLU A 150 5.89 2.13 -8.42
CA GLU A 150 6.89 2.93 -9.11
C GLU A 150 8.31 2.47 -8.77
N LYS A 151 9.20 2.52 -9.77
CA LYS A 151 10.60 2.07 -9.68
C LYS A 151 11.54 3.30 -9.73
N PRO A 152 12.68 3.28 -9.01
CA PRO A 152 13.18 2.20 -8.17
C PRO A 152 12.52 2.16 -6.78
N LEU A 153 12.33 0.95 -6.25
CA LEU A 153 11.93 0.72 -4.86
C LEU A 153 13.15 0.85 -3.93
N SER A 154 12.91 1.25 -2.67
CA SER A 154 13.90 1.06 -1.60
C SER A 154 14.09 -0.42 -1.28
N ASP A 155 15.24 -0.81 -0.72
CA ASP A 155 15.51 -2.21 -0.35
C ASP A 155 14.42 -2.80 0.56
N LEU A 156 13.98 -2.03 1.56
CA LEU A 156 12.89 -2.42 2.45
C LEU A 156 11.55 -2.55 1.72
N GLY A 157 11.29 -1.65 0.76
CA GLY A 157 10.13 -1.71 -0.11
C GLY A 157 10.13 -2.97 -0.96
N LEU A 158 11.24 -3.27 -1.65
CA LEU A 158 11.39 -4.44 -2.51
C LEU A 158 11.20 -5.75 -1.75
N LEU A 159 11.80 -5.89 -0.57
CA LEU A 159 11.60 -7.06 0.29
C LEU A 159 10.12 -7.23 0.71
N SER A 160 9.45 -6.11 1.02
CA SER A 160 8.04 -6.12 1.42
C SER A 160 7.12 -6.54 0.27
N TYR A 161 7.33 -6.00 -0.94
CA TYR A 161 6.58 -6.38 -2.14
C TYR A 161 6.81 -7.83 -2.54
N ARG A 162 8.07 -8.30 -2.57
CA ARG A 162 8.39 -9.72 -2.85
C ARG A 162 7.70 -10.66 -1.87
N SER A 163 7.73 -10.33 -0.57
CA SER A 163 7.04 -11.13 0.45
C SER A 163 5.53 -11.13 0.27
N TYR A 164 4.93 -9.97 -0.07
CA TYR A 164 3.50 -9.86 -0.34
C TYR A 164 3.10 -10.67 -1.58
N TRP A 165 3.76 -10.48 -2.72
CA TRP A 165 3.45 -11.18 -3.97
C TRP A 165 3.58 -12.70 -3.81
N ALA A 166 4.66 -13.17 -3.19
CA ALA A 166 4.84 -14.60 -2.93
C ALA A 166 3.69 -15.18 -2.10
N GLN A 167 3.28 -14.49 -1.04
CA GLN A 167 2.16 -14.94 -0.21
C GLN A 167 0.84 -14.95 -0.98
N THR A 168 0.52 -13.86 -1.67
CA THR A 168 -0.75 -13.74 -2.42
C THR A 168 -0.85 -14.78 -3.54
N ILE A 169 0.22 -15.02 -4.29
CA ILE A 169 0.23 -16.01 -5.38
C ILE A 169 0.14 -17.43 -4.82
N LEU A 170 0.89 -17.76 -3.77
CA LEU A 170 0.82 -19.08 -3.13
C LEU A 170 -0.55 -19.36 -2.54
N GLU A 171 -1.20 -18.37 -1.92
CA GLU A 171 -2.55 -18.50 -1.37
C GLU A 171 -3.56 -18.91 -2.46
N ILE A 172 -3.48 -18.31 -3.66
CA ILE A 172 -4.29 -18.73 -4.81
C ILE A 172 -3.97 -20.16 -5.21
N LEU A 173 -2.70 -20.48 -5.47
CA LEU A 173 -2.29 -21.80 -5.95
C LEU A 173 -2.71 -22.93 -4.98
N LEU A 174 -2.72 -22.68 -3.68
CA LEU A 174 -3.10 -23.65 -2.65
C LEU A 174 -4.61 -23.75 -2.42
N SER A 175 -5.37 -22.73 -2.80
CA SER A 175 -6.84 -22.72 -2.69
C SER A 175 -7.53 -23.40 -3.88
N MET A 176 -6.81 -23.63 -4.98
CA MET A 176 -7.37 -24.21 -6.19
C MET A 176 -7.81 -25.66 -6.01
N LYS A 177 -8.97 -25.98 -6.58
CA LYS A 177 -9.49 -27.34 -6.65
C LYS A 177 -9.31 -27.93 -8.06
N PRO A 178 -9.14 -29.25 -8.18
CA PRO A 178 -9.29 -29.95 -9.45
C PRO A 178 -10.62 -29.64 -10.14
N ILE A 179 -10.64 -29.52 -11.46
CA ILE A 179 -11.85 -29.28 -12.25
C ILE A 179 -12.63 -30.59 -12.47
N GLY A 180 -11.95 -31.73 -12.49
CA GLY A 180 -12.54 -33.07 -12.54
C GLY A 180 -11.87 -34.06 -11.59
N ASP A 181 -12.54 -35.20 -11.36
CA ASP A 181 -11.97 -36.33 -10.63
C ASP A 181 -10.69 -36.81 -11.34
N ASN A 182 -9.57 -36.84 -10.62
CA ASN A 182 -8.21 -37.14 -11.11
C ASN A 182 -7.48 -36.06 -11.94
N GLU A 183 -7.99 -34.85 -12.08
CA GLU A 183 -7.24 -33.76 -12.73
C GLU A 183 -6.35 -32.98 -11.74
N LYS A 184 -5.23 -32.45 -12.23
CA LYS A 184 -4.42 -31.51 -11.45
C LYS A 184 -5.03 -30.11 -11.57
N PRO A 185 -5.05 -29.29 -10.50
CA PRO A 185 -5.47 -27.91 -10.61
C PRO A 185 -4.64 -27.15 -11.66
N GLN A 186 -5.29 -26.41 -12.55
CA GLN A 186 -4.65 -25.62 -13.61
C GLN A 186 -5.00 -24.15 -13.47
N ILE A 187 -3.99 -23.29 -13.62
CA ILE A 187 -4.16 -21.83 -13.64
C ILE A 187 -3.11 -21.23 -14.55
N THR A 188 -3.54 -20.24 -15.32
CA THR A 188 -2.70 -19.46 -16.22
C THR A 188 -2.13 -18.24 -15.51
N ILE A 189 -1.05 -17.69 -16.06
CA ILE A 189 -0.48 -16.43 -15.54
C ILE A 189 -1.50 -15.28 -15.61
N ASN A 190 -2.35 -15.25 -16.63
CA ASN A 190 -3.37 -14.22 -16.79
C ASN A 190 -4.44 -14.30 -15.70
N GLU A 191 -4.92 -15.50 -15.35
CA GLU A 191 -5.86 -15.70 -14.24
C GLU A 191 -5.27 -15.25 -12.90
N ILE A 192 -3.97 -15.50 -12.65
CA ILE A 192 -3.30 -14.97 -11.45
C ILE A 192 -3.30 -13.44 -11.46
N CYS A 193 -3.03 -12.80 -12.61
CA CYS A 193 -3.07 -11.34 -12.74
C CYS A 193 -4.47 -10.78 -12.46
N GLU A 194 -5.51 -11.41 -13.00
CA GLU A 194 -6.91 -11.00 -12.82
C GLU A 194 -7.36 -11.13 -11.36
N LEU A 195 -7.00 -12.23 -10.68
CA LEU A 195 -7.37 -12.47 -9.28
C LEU A 195 -6.62 -11.55 -8.29
N THR A 196 -5.42 -11.10 -8.65
CA THR A 196 -4.53 -10.37 -7.72
C THR A 196 -4.37 -8.89 -8.04
N SER A 197 -4.70 -8.47 -9.26
CA SER A 197 -4.31 -7.18 -9.85
C SER A 197 -2.80 -6.93 -9.91
N ILE A 198 -1.96 -7.97 -9.76
CA ILE A 198 -0.51 -7.86 -9.93
C ILE A 198 -0.18 -7.89 -11.43
N LYS A 199 0.74 -7.01 -11.88
CA LYS A 199 1.21 -7.02 -13.27
C LYS A 199 1.87 -8.36 -13.62
N LYS A 200 1.70 -8.78 -14.87
CA LYS A 200 2.25 -10.03 -15.42
C LYS A 200 3.74 -10.21 -15.16
N GLU A 201 4.53 -9.15 -15.33
CA GLU A 201 5.97 -9.16 -15.08
C GLU A 201 6.31 -9.53 -13.63
N ASP A 202 5.58 -8.96 -12.66
CA ASP A 202 5.78 -9.21 -11.23
C ASP A 202 5.31 -10.63 -10.84
N VAL A 203 4.24 -11.13 -11.45
CA VAL A 203 3.79 -12.53 -11.28
C VAL A 203 4.86 -13.50 -11.78
N ILE A 204 5.36 -13.31 -13.01
CA ILE A 204 6.39 -14.17 -13.61
C ILE A 204 7.67 -14.12 -12.76
N SER A 205 8.14 -12.91 -12.42
CA SER A 205 9.34 -12.74 -11.60
C SER A 205 9.18 -13.41 -10.23
N THR A 206 8.01 -13.31 -9.60
CA THR A 206 7.75 -13.96 -8.30
C THR A 206 7.79 -15.48 -8.43
N LEU A 207 7.12 -16.05 -9.43
CA LEU A 207 7.14 -17.49 -9.64
C LEU A 207 8.54 -18.03 -9.99
N GLN A 208 9.33 -17.26 -10.75
CA GLN A 208 10.74 -17.58 -11.03
C GLN A 208 11.59 -17.56 -9.76
N ASN A 209 11.46 -16.52 -8.93
CA ASN A 209 12.20 -16.40 -7.66
C ASN A 209 11.84 -17.52 -6.67
N LEU A 210 10.62 -18.06 -6.74
CA LEU A 210 10.18 -19.20 -5.93
C LEU A 210 10.53 -20.55 -6.56
N ASN A 211 11.17 -20.58 -7.74
CA ASN A 211 11.45 -21.78 -8.53
C ASN A 211 10.19 -22.62 -8.83
N LEU A 212 9.05 -21.96 -9.03
CA LEU A 212 7.77 -22.60 -9.25
C LEU A 212 7.40 -22.73 -10.73
N ILE A 213 8.03 -21.98 -11.61
CA ILE A 213 7.63 -21.88 -13.03
C ILE A 213 8.69 -22.45 -13.96
N ASN A 214 8.27 -23.36 -14.84
CA ASN A 214 9.09 -23.93 -15.90
C ASN A 214 8.44 -23.62 -17.26
N TYR A 215 9.25 -23.43 -18.30
CA TYR A 215 8.77 -23.26 -19.67
C TYR A 215 8.93 -24.56 -20.45
N TYR A 216 7.83 -25.11 -20.95
CA TYR A 216 7.82 -26.37 -21.69
C TYR A 216 6.88 -26.26 -22.89
N LYS A 217 7.39 -26.57 -24.10
CA LYS A 217 6.63 -26.58 -25.36
C LYS A 217 5.75 -25.34 -25.59
N GLY A 218 6.25 -24.14 -25.28
CA GLY A 218 5.50 -22.90 -25.51
C GLY A 218 4.59 -22.46 -24.36
N GLN A 219 4.53 -23.23 -23.26
CA GLN A 219 3.65 -22.97 -22.13
C GLN A 219 4.41 -22.93 -20.81
N TYR A 220 3.87 -22.17 -19.85
CA TYR A 220 4.37 -22.14 -18.49
C TYR A 220 3.68 -23.23 -17.65
N ILE A 221 4.48 -24.01 -16.93
CA ILE A 221 4.02 -25.04 -16.01
C ILE A 221 4.41 -24.63 -14.59
N ILE A 222 3.43 -24.60 -13.67
CA ILE A 222 3.65 -24.28 -12.27
C ILE A 222 3.76 -25.58 -11.46
N THR A 223 4.80 -25.72 -10.63
CA THR A 223 5.04 -26.90 -9.79
C THR A 223 5.29 -26.48 -8.34
N LEU A 224 4.46 -26.98 -7.42
CA LEU A 224 4.61 -26.76 -5.98
C LEU A 224 5.31 -27.95 -5.32
N ASN A 225 6.25 -27.68 -4.43
CA ASN A 225 6.85 -28.70 -3.57
C ASN A 225 6.34 -28.58 -2.13
N ARG A 226 6.49 -29.65 -1.34
CA ARG A 226 5.98 -29.72 0.04
C ARG A 226 6.61 -28.69 0.98
N GLU A 227 7.86 -28.34 0.77
CA GLU A 227 8.59 -27.37 1.60
C GLU A 227 8.01 -25.96 1.46
N ILE A 228 7.72 -25.51 0.23
CA ILE A 228 7.12 -24.21 -0.04
C ILE A 228 5.73 -24.11 0.59
N ILE A 229 4.94 -25.20 0.53
CA ILE A 229 3.61 -25.27 1.15
C ILE A 229 3.72 -25.07 2.66
N GLU A 230 4.64 -25.80 3.30
CA GLU A 230 4.82 -25.75 4.76
C GLU A 230 5.32 -24.38 5.23
N ASN A 231 6.32 -23.81 4.53
CA ASN A 231 6.84 -22.48 4.83
C ASN A 231 5.77 -21.41 4.64
N HIS A 232 4.92 -21.53 3.62
CA HIS A 232 3.79 -20.63 3.41
C HIS A 232 2.78 -20.72 4.57
N ARG A 233 2.39 -21.93 4.98
CA ARG A 233 1.44 -22.13 6.10
C ARG A 233 1.91 -21.45 7.39
N LYS A 234 3.17 -21.68 7.79
CA LYS A 234 3.77 -21.01 8.95
C LYS A 234 3.77 -19.49 8.83
N ALA A 235 4.06 -18.97 7.63
CA ALA A 235 4.05 -17.53 7.40
C ALA A 235 2.63 -16.92 7.48
N MET A 236 1.60 -17.69 7.12
CA MET A 236 0.20 -17.27 7.19
C MET A 236 -0.36 -17.33 8.61
N GLU A 237 0.09 -18.26 9.45
CA GLU A 237 -0.26 -18.30 10.89
C GLU A 237 0.19 -17.03 11.63
N ILE A 238 1.31 -16.44 11.23
CA ILE A 238 1.83 -15.19 11.82
C ILE A 238 1.08 -13.96 11.28
N ARG A 239 0.50 -14.03 10.08
CA ARG A 239 -0.17 -12.90 9.42
C ARG A 239 -1.62 -12.77 9.88
N LEU A 240 -1.80 -12.28 11.10
CA LEU A 240 -3.11 -12.19 11.76
C LEU A 240 -4.04 -11.13 11.15
N VAL A 241 -3.50 -10.06 10.56
CA VAL A 241 -4.29 -8.93 10.04
C VAL A 241 -4.20 -8.90 8.51
N ARG A 242 -5.36 -8.81 7.86
CA ARG A 242 -5.54 -8.70 6.41
C ARG A 242 -6.55 -7.60 6.10
N ILE A 243 -6.44 -6.99 4.93
CA ILE A 243 -7.50 -6.11 4.42
C ILE A 243 -8.73 -6.96 4.09
N ASP A 244 -9.89 -6.51 4.55
CA ASP A 244 -11.18 -7.11 4.21
C ASP A 244 -11.85 -6.31 3.09
N PRO A 245 -11.96 -6.84 1.87
CA PRO A 245 -12.54 -6.08 0.75
C PRO A 245 -13.97 -5.60 1.01
N LYS A 246 -14.72 -6.27 1.90
CA LYS A 246 -16.10 -5.88 2.25
C LYS A 246 -16.17 -4.59 3.08
N CYS A 247 -15.07 -4.25 3.77
CA CYS A 247 -14.96 -3.02 4.56
C CYS A 247 -14.46 -1.84 3.72
N LEU A 248 -14.13 -2.05 2.44
CA LEU A 248 -13.73 -0.99 1.52
C LEU A 248 -14.98 -0.37 0.86
N HIS A 249 -15.29 0.86 1.23
CA HIS A 249 -16.39 1.66 0.68
C HIS A 249 -15.80 2.73 -0.23
N TRP A 250 -15.51 2.36 -1.47
CA TRP A 250 -14.81 3.21 -2.42
C TRP A 250 -15.36 3.05 -3.84
N THR A 251 -15.24 4.12 -4.64
CA THR A 251 -15.64 4.12 -6.04
C THR A 251 -14.56 4.79 -6.87
N PRO A 252 -14.11 4.16 -7.98
CA PRO A 252 -13.16 4.76 -8.89
C PRO A 252 -13.60 6.13 -9.39
N LYS A 253 -12.66 7.07 -9.48
CA LYS A 253 -12.90 8.42 -10.00
C LYS A 253 -12.25 8.56 -11.36
N ASP A 254 -13.00 9.06 -12.33
CA ASP A 254 -12.49 9.47 -13.64
C ASP A 254 -11.86 10.86 -13.52
N TRP A 255 -10.53 10.90 -13.37
CA TRP A 255 -9.77 12.14 -13.20
C TRP A 255 -9.59 12.92 -14.51
N GLY A 256 -9.58 12.23 -15.66
CA GLY A 256 -9.43 12.86 -16.97
C GLY A 256 -10.61 13.76 -17.35
N LYS A 257 -11.82 13.42 -16.88
CA LYS A 257 -12.99 14.30 -17.01
C LYS A 257 -13.01 15.46 -16.02
N ARG A 258 -12.39 15.29 -14.84
CA ARG A 258 -12.39 16.30 -13.77
C ARG A 258 -11.30 17.35 -13.90
N ALA A 259 -10.23 17.08 -14.66
CA ALA A 259 -9.19 18.07 -14.95
C ALA A 259 -9.67 19.21 -15.89
N LYS A 260 -10.83 19.03 -16.55
CA LYS A 260 -11.43 20.01 -17.47
C LYS A 260 -12.31 21.08 -16.79
N TRP A 261 -12.41 21.07 -15.46
CA TRP A 261 -13.22 22.01 -14.66
C TRP A 261 -12.42 22.61 -13.49
#